data_AF-A0A0Q4ETQ4-F1
#
_entry.id   AF-A0A0Q4ETQ4-F1
#
_cell.length_a   1.000
_cell.length_b   1.000
_cell.length_c   1.000
_cell.angle_alpha   90.00
_cell.angle_beta   90.00
_cell.angle_gamma   90.00
#
_symmetry.space_group_name_H-M   'P 1'
#
loop_
_entity.id
_entity.type
_entity.pdbx_description
1 polymer ?
#
loop_
_entity_poly.entity_id
_entity_poly.type
_entity_poly.pdbx_seq_one_letter_code
_entity_poly.pdbx_strand_id
1 'polypeptide(L)'
;MRDRMILLVREILNRPLLNDAIIDGAGYITRDSLNAAAAALLGNSSPGAFSQDPFHDQGNAEVVKALQGYFKQLRDIPKDRTVFFETFEYLEITQLKTVMSDPDDLDSQGRPLLEPATGLPKKKYSEHCVYTAKNIIERPGLLRSLERANNMRLLGRPRHEGWLCNKSLERWLEQYEAYKAR
;
A
#
# COMPACT_ATOMS: atom_id res chain seq x y z
N MET A 1 31.05 -20.20 -12.10
CA MET A 1 30.73 -19.20 -11.05
C MET A 1 29.94 -18.01 -11.60
N ARG A 2 30.38 -17.40 -12.70
CA ARG A 2 29.71 -16.24 -13.33
C ARG A 2 28.24 -16.51 -13.70
N ASP A 3 27.92 -17.68 -14.26
CA ASP A 3 26.53 -18.02 -14.64
C ASP A 3 25.60 -18.20 -13.42
N ARG A 4 26.11 -18.73 -12.31
CA ARG A 4 25.34 -18.83 -11.06
C ARG A 4 25.05 -17.45 -10.47
N MET A 5 26.00 -16.53 -10.53
CA MET A 5 25.77 -15.14 -10.11
C MET A 5 24.76 -14.44 -11.02
N ILE A 6 24.82 -14.66 -12.34
CA ILE A 6 23.85 -14.09 -13.29
C ILE A 6 22.44 -14.61 -13.00
N LEU A 7 22.28 -15.91 -12.74
CA LEU A 7 20.99 -16.50 -12.38
C LEU A 7 20.46 -15.96 -11.05
N LEU A 8 21.32 -15.82 -10.03
CA LEU A 8 20.94 -15.22 -8.75
C LEU A 8 20.51 -13.76 -8.91
N VAL A 9 21.25 -12.96 -9.69
CA VAL A 9 20.90 -11.57 -9.96
C VAL A 9 19.60 -11.48 -10.74
N ARG A 10 19.37 -12.34 -11.74
CA ARG A 10 18.09 -12.41 -12.46
C ARG A 10 16.94 -12.73 -11.52
N GLU A 11 17.11 -13.71 -10.65
CA GLU A 11 16.10 -14.09 -9.66
C GLU A 11 15.79 -12.94 -8.69
N ILE A 12 16.82 -12.21 -8.25
CA ILE A 12 16.67 -11.04 -7.40
C ILE A 12 15.91 -9.93 -8.13
N LEU A 13 16.28 -9.61 -9.37
CA LEU A 13 15.65 -8.55 -10.19
C LEU A 13 14.21 -8.89 -10.60
N ASN A 14 13.86 -10.18 -10.69
CA ASN A 14 12.50 -10.63 -10.99
C ASN A 14 11.54 -10.51 -9.78
N ARG A 15 12.03 -10.11 -8.59
CA ARG A 15 11.17 -9.92 -7.42
C ARG A 15 10.31 -8.66 -7.60
N PRO A 16 8.97 -8.76 -7.55
CA PRO A 16 8.07 -7.62 -7.76
C PRO A 16 8.36 -6.43 -6.83
N LEU A 17 8.55 -6.72 -5.54
CA LEU A 17 8.94 -5.73 -4.52
C LEU A 17 10.23 -4.97 -4.85
N LEU A 18 11.23 -5.68 -5.38
CA LEU A 18 12.51 -5.06 -5.68
C LEU A 18 12.39 -4.14 -6.90
N ASN A 19 11.74 -4.61 -7.96
CA ASN A 19 11.51 -3.83 -9.16
C ASN A 19 10.77 -2.52 -8.81
N ASP A 20 9.77 -2.62 -7.94
CA ASP A 20 8.99 -1.48 -7.49
C ASP A 20 9.76 -0.53 -6.56
N ALA A 21 10.70 -1.02 -5.76
CA ALA A 21 11.49 -0.20 -4.84
C ALA A 21 12.68 0.49 -5.53
N ILE A 22 13.20 -0.08 -6.62
CA ILE A 22 14.35 0.48 -7.38
C ILE A 22 13.98 1.80 -8.06
N ILE A 23 12.71 1.97 -8.41
CA ILE A 23 12.21 3.16 -9.10
C ILE A 23 11.72 4.16 -8.06
N ASP A 24 12.24 5.37 -8.11
CA ASP A 24 11.83 6.44 -7.21
C ASP A 24 10.40 6.93 -7.52
N GLY A 25 9.82 7.76 -6.63
CA GLY A 25 8.49 8.33 -6.82
C GLY A 25 8.34 9.28 -8.02
N ALA A 26 9.38 9.45 -8.84
CA ALA A 26 9.40 10.20 -10.09
C ALA A 26 9.62 9.32 -11.33
N GLY A 27 9.79 8.01 -11.17
CA GLY A 27 10.01 7.08 -12.28
C GLY A 27 11.48 6.86 -12.66
N TYR A 28 12.43 7.31 -11.83
CA TYR A 28 13.87 7.23 -12.08
C TYR A 28 14.58 6.29 -11.10
N ILE A 29 15.68 5.68 -11.54
CA ILE A 29 16.60 4.97 -10.65
C ILE A 29 17.60 5.97 -10.09
N THR A 30 17.54 6.20 -8.78
CA THR A 30 18.43 7.11 -8.06
C THR A 30 19.26 6.35 -7.04
N ARG A 31 20.33 6.97 -6.53
CA ARG A 31 21.12 6.38 -5.44
C ARG A 31 20.26 6.10 -4.21
N ASP A 32 19.31 6.98 -3.91
CA ASP A 32 18.43 6.86 -2.76
C ASP A 32 17.39 5.76 -2.96
N SER A 33 16.82 5.60 -4.16
CA SER A 33 15.91 4.50 -4.46
C SER A 33 16.63 3.16 -4.45
N LEU A 34 17.89 3.09 -4.90
CA LEU A 34 18.73 1.90 -4.78
C LEU A 34 19.05 1.55 -3.32
N ASN A 35 19.36 2.55 -2.49
CA ASN A 35 19.58 2.33 -1.06
C ASN A 35 18.30 1.86 -0.36
N ALA A 36 17.15 2.43 -0.71
CA ALA A 36 15.85 2.04 -0.17
C ALA A 36 15.45 0.62 -0.62
N ALA A 37 15.70 0.28 -1.89
CA ALA A 37 15.54 -1.06 -2.42
C ALA A 37 16.43 -2.08 -1.69
N ALA A 38 17.69 -1.74 -1.44
CA ALA A 38 18.61 -2.57 -0.66
C ALA A 38 18.13 -2.78 0.79
N ALA A 39 17.53 -1.77 1.41
CA ALA A 39 16.95 -1.87 2.75
C ALA A 39 15.65 -2.67 2.80
N ALA A 40 14.85 -2.65 1.73
CA ALA A 40 13.62 -3.44 1.62
C ALA A 40 13.87 -4.93 1.34
N LEU A 41 15.06 -5.29 0.85
CA LEU A 41 15.54 -6.67 0.69
C LEU A 41 15.99 -7.28 2.04
N LEU A 42 15.23 -7.08 3.12
CA LEU A 42 15.42 -7.79 4.39
C LEU A 42 15.00 -9.25 4.22
N GLY A 43 15.83 -10.04 3.53
CA GLY A 43 15.64 -11.48 3.39
C GLY A 43 16.22 -12.06 2.11
N ASN A 44 17.13 -13.02 2.27
CA ASN A 44 17.53 -13.95 1.21
C ASN A 44 16.42 -14.96 0.87
N SER A 45 15.30 -14.93 1.60
CA SER A 45 14.16 -15.80 1.42
C SER A 45 13.62 -15.69 -0.02
N SER A 46 13.46 -16.83 -0.67
CA SER A 46 12.81 -16.93 -1.98
C SER A 46 11.39 -16.38 -1.90
N PRO A 47 10.79 -15.89 -3.01
CA PRO A 47 9.37 -15.56 -3.08
C PRO A 47 8.44 -16.72 -2.65
N GLY A 48 8.92 -17.97 -2.69
CA GLY A 48 8.20 -19.15 -2.18
C GLY A 48 8.44 -19.49 -0.70
N ALA A 49 9.12 -18.63 0.07
CA ALA A 49 9.29 -18.83 1.51
C ALA A 49 8.04 -18.34 2.25
N PHE A 50 7.56 -19.13 3.21
CA PHE A 50 6.37 -18.79 3.99
C PHE A 50 6.54 -17.43 4.67
N SER A 51 5.70 -16.47 4.30
CA SER A 51 5.57 -15.16 4.93
C SER A 51 4.16 -15.00 5.48
N GLN A 52 4.03 -14.32 6.61
CA GLN A 52 2.72 -13.94 7.15
C GLN A 52 2.10 -12.77 6.36
N ASP A 53 2.91 -12.01 5.62
CA ASP A 53 2.43 -10.93 4.76
C ASP A 53 1.91 -11.49 3.43
N PRO A 54 0.60 -11.37 3.12
CA PRO A 54 0.03 -11.85 1.87
C PRO A 54 0.56 -11.13 0.62
N PHE A 55 1.26 -10.00 0.78
CA PHE A 55 1.83 -9.23 -0.33
C PHE A 55 3.34 -9.44 -0.51
N HIS A 56 3.97 -10.35 0.22
CA HIS A 56 5.44 -10.54 0.19
C HIS A 56 5.98 -10.91 -1.21
N ASP A 57 5.19 -11.57 -2.04
CA ASP A 57 5.49 -11.94 -3.42
C ASP A 57 4.79 -11.02 -4.44
N GLN A 58 4.04 -10.02 -3.97
CA GLN A 58 3.21 -9.14 -4.80
C GLN A 58 3.80 -7.72 -4.93
N GLY A 59 3.51 -7.08 -6.07
CA GLY A 59 3.94 -5.72 -6.37
C GLY A 59 3.04 -4.66 -5.74
N ASN A 60 3.40 -3.41 -5.96
CA ASN A 60 2.68 -2.25 -5.45
C ASN A 60 1.27 -2.14 -6.05
N ALA A 61 1.07 -2.58 -7.30
CA ALA A 61 -0.25 -2.58 -7.93
C ALA A 61 -1.24 -3.46 -7.18
N GLU A 62 -0.84 -4.66 -6.76
CA GLU A 62 -1.70 -5.58 -6.01
C GLU A 62 -2.09 -4.99 -4.65
N VAL A 63 -1.14 -4.37 -3.95
CA VAL A 63 -1.41 -3.66 -2.69
C VAL A 63 -2.39 -2.50 -2.89
N VAL A 64 -2.23 -1.71 -3.95
CA VAL A 64 -3.13 -0.58 -4.24
C VAL A 64 -4.52 -1.07 -4.68
N LYS A 65 -4.61 -2.16 -5.44
CA LYS A 65 -5.89 -2.83 -5.76
C LYS A 65 -6.58 -3.35 -4.49
N ALA A 66 -5.83 -3.93 -3.55
CA ALA A 66 -6.38 -4.33 -2.25
C ALA A 66 -6.90 -3.12 -1.45
N LEU A 67 -6.16 -2.00 -1.45
CA LEU A 67 -6.60 -0.75 -0.81
C LEU A 67 -7.90 -0.23 -1.43
N GLN A 68 -8.07 -0.31 -2.75
CA GLN A 68 -9.33 0.06 -3.41
C GLN A 68 -10.50 -0.80 -2.92
N GLY A 69 -10.28 -2.11 -2.70
CA GLY A 69 -11.28 -3.01 -2.13
C GLY A 69 -11.76 -2.60 -0.74
N TYR A 70 -10.84 -2.09 0.11
CA TYR A 70 -11.16 -1.62 1.46
C TYR A 70 -11.56 -0.14 1.53
N PHE A 71 -11.54 0.59 0.43
CA PHE A 71 -11.72 2.05 0.45
C PHE A 71 -13.04 2.46 1.10
N LYS A 72 -14.14 1.79 0.77
CA LYS A 72 -15.47 2.07 1.36
C LYS A 72 -15.54 1.80 2.87
N GLN A 73 -14.77 0.84 3.36
CA GLN A 73 -14.71 0.51 4.79
C GLN A 73 -13.87 1.53 5.56
N LEU A 74 -12.82 2.06 4.95
CA LEU A 74 -11.83 2.90 5.63
C LEU A 74 -12.03 4.42 5.41
N ARG A 75 -12.84 4.81 4.42
CA ARG A 75 -13.05 6.23 4.06
C ARG A 75 -13.65 7.06 5.19
N ASP A 76 -13.33 8.35 5.16
CA ASP A 76 -13.96 9.38 5.97
C ASP A 76 -15.21 9.92 5.28
N ILE A 77 -16.37 9.34 5.61
CA ILE A 77 -17.68 9.67 5.03
C ILE A 77 -17.97 11.19 5.06
N PRO A 78 -17.79 11.91 6.18
CA PRO A 78 -17.91 13.38 6.23
C PRO A 78 -17.11 14.15 5.16
N LYS A 79 -16.00 13.60 4.69
CA LYS A 79 -15.12 14.24 3.71
C LYS A 79 -15.48 13.94 2.26
N ASP A 80 -16.36 12.96 2.01
CA ASP A 80 -16.79 12.62 0.66
C ASP A 80 -17.42 13.83 -0.04
N ARG A 81 -17.11 13.99 -1.34
CA ARG A 81 -17.61 15.09 -2.17
C ARG A 81 -18.16 14.55 -3.46
N THR A 82 -19.29 15.09 -3.90
CA THR A 82 -19.84 14.82 -5.23
C THR A 82 -19.74 16.07 -6.07
N VAL A 83 -19.08 15.97 -7.23
CA VAL A 83 -18.87 17.10 -8.16
C VAL A 83 -19.10 16.60 -9.57
N PHE A 84 -19.96 17.28 -10.34
CA PHE A 84 -20.29 16.91 -11.74
C PHE A 84 -20.60 15.41 -11.92
N PHE A 85 -21.43 14.84 -11.04
CA PHE A 85 -21.82 13.41 -11.01
C PHE A 85 -20.69 12.41 -10.67
N GLU A 86 -19.49 12.87 -10.35
CA GLU A 86 -18.40 12.04 -9.85
C GLU A 86 -18.33 12.09 -8.32
N THR A 87 -18.23 10.91 -7.69
CA THR A 87 -18.02 10.77 -6.24
C THR A 87 -16.54 10.66 -5.94
N PHE A 88 -16.06 11.62 -5.14
CA PHE A 88 -14.70 11.65 -4.60
C PHE A 88 -14.76 11.21 -3.15
N GLU A 89 -14.16 10.05 -2.91
CA GLU A 89 -14.08 9.47 -1.58
C GLU A 89 -12.66 9.70 -1.06
N TYR A 90 -12.55 9.97 0.25
CA TYR A 90 -11.28 10.30 0.87
C TYR A 90 -10.96 9.38 2.04
N LEU A 91 -9.70 8.97 2.13
CA LEU A 91 -9.16 8.14 3.20
C LEU A 91 -8.01 8.87 3.88
N GLU A 92 -8.02 8.95 5.22
CA GLU A 92 -6.94 9.57 5.96
C GLU A 92 -5.73 8.63 6.10
N ILE A 93 -4.52 9.14 5.91
CA ILE A 93 -3.29 8.37 6.08
C ILE A 93 -3.09 7.99 7.56
N THR A 94 -3.54 8.82 8.50
CA THR A 94 -3.54 8.50 9.94
C THR A 94 -4.45 7.31 10.24
N GLN A 95 -5.60 7.20 9.57
CA GLN A 95 -6.48 6.05 9.66
C GLN A 95 -5.78 4.77 9.19
N LEU A 96 -4.98 4.82 8.13
CA LEU A 96 -4.14 3.68 7.71
C LEU A 96 -3.10 3.29 8.77
N LYS A 97 -2.48 4.26 9.45
CA LYS A 97 -1.56 3.96 10.57
C LYS A 97 -2.29 3.28 11.74
N THR A 98 -3.52 3.69 12.03
CA THR A 98 -4.37 3.04 13.04
C THR A 98 -4.77 1.62 12.62
N VAL A 99 -5.07 1.38 11.34
CA VAL A 99 -5.37 0.02 10.84
C VAL A 99 -4.12 -0.86 10.95
N MET A 100 -2.94 -0.33 10.60
CA MET A 100 -1.67 -1.04 10.68
C MET A 100 -1.27 -1.44 12.10
N SER A 101 -1.71 -0.72 13.13
CA SER A 101 -1.48 -1.11 14.53
C SER A 101 -2.35 -2.28 15.01
N ASP A 102 -3.19 -2.83 14.13
CA ASP A 102 -4.07 -3.99 14.39
C ASP A 102 -4.89 -3.87 15.69
N PRO A 103 -5.74 -2.83 15.80
CA PRO A 103 -6.50 -2.55 17.00
C PRO A 103 -7.59 -3.61 17.21
N ASP A 104 -7.87 -3.88 18.48
CA ASP A 104 -8.98 -4.73 18.87
C ASP A 104 -10.31 -4.00 18.62
N ASP A 105 -11.36 -4.80 18.36
CA ASP A 105 -12.74 -4.33 18.27
C ASP A 105 -13.23 -4.00 19.68
N LEU A 106 -13.84 -2.83 19.86
CA LEU A 106 -14.23 -2.32 21.17
C LEU A 106 -15.75 -2.30 21.32
N ASP A 107 -16.22 -2.59 22.53
CA ASP A 107 -17.62 -2.42 22.89
C ASP A 107 -17.98 -0.95 23.11
N SER A 108 -19.25 -0.67 23.41
CA SER A 108 -19.75 0.68 23.70
C SER A 108 -19.13 1.32 24.96
N GLN A 109 -18.41 0.55 25.78
CA GLN A 109 -17.71 0.98 26.98
C GLN A 109 -16.19 1.11 26.74
N GLY A 110 -15.72 0.91 25.51
CA GLY A 110 -14.30 0.98 25.14
C GLY A 110 -13.47 -0.24 25.57
N ARG A 111 -14.10 -1.37 25.91
CA ARG A 111 -13.42 -2.62 26.27
C ARG A 111 -13.30 -3.55 25.06
N PRO A 112 -12.19 -4.30 24.90
CA PRO A 112 -12.05 -5.25 23.82
C PRO A 112 -13.15 -6.31 23.85
N LEU A 113 -13.83 -6.48 22.71
CA LEU A 113 -14.78 -7.57 22.51
C LEU A 113 -14.02 -8.88 22.44
N LEU A 114 -14.45 -9.88 23.21
CA LEU A 114 -13.82 -11.20 23.21
C LEU A 114 -14.51 -12.12 22.20
N GLU A 115 -13.73 -12.89 21.45
CA GLU A 115 -14.25 -13.94 20.62
C GLU A 115 -14.76 -15.11 21.49
N PRO A 116 -16.02 -15.54 21.36
CA PRO A 116 -16.58 -16.60 22.21
C PRO A 116 -15.85 -17.95 22.09
N ALA A 117 -15.22 -18.22 20.95
CA ALA A 117 -14.55 -19.49 20.67
C ALA A 117 -13.15 -19.59 21.28
N THR A 118 -12.41 -18.47 21.33
CA THR A 118 -10.99 -18.44 21.75
C THR A 118 -10.78 -17.72 23.08
N GLY A 119 -11.71 -16.84 23.48
CA GLY A 119 -11.57 -15.94 24.61
C GLY A 119 -10.58 -14.79 24.38
N LEU A 120 -10.03 -14.66 23.17
CA LEU A 120 -9.08 -13.61 22.80
C LEU A 120 -9.81 -12.33 22.34
N PRO A 121 -9.16 -11.15 22.45
CA PRO A 121 -9.67 -9.93 21.84
C PRO A 121 -9.89 -10.11 20.35
N LYS A 122 -11.12 -9.83 19.91
CA LYS A 122 -11.50 -9.81 18.50
C LYS A 122 -10.83 -8.62 17.82
N LYS A 123 -10.24 -8.84 16.65
CA LYS A 123 -9.64 -7.77 15.85
C LYS A 123 -10.70 -6.94 15.14
N LYS A 124 -10.47 -5.62 15.05
CA LYS A 124 -11.36 -4.68 14.36
C LYS A 124 -11.32 -4.83 12.84
N TYR A 125 -10.17 -5.21 12.31
CA TYR A 125 -9.95 -5.37 10.88
C TYR A 125 -9.48 -6.80 10.58
N SER A 126 -9.76 -7.28 9.38
CA SER A 126 -9.18 -8.53 8.89
C SER A 126 -7.67 -8.40 8.72
N GLU A 127 -6.90 -9.46 8.93
CA GLU A 127 -5.44 -9.47 8.74
C GLU A 127 -5.03 -8.93 7.36
N HIS A 128 -5.73 -9.31 6.29
CA HIS A 128 -5.44 -8.82 4.94
C HIS A 128 -5.56 -7.28 4.81
N CYS A 129 -6.50 -6.66 5.53
CA CYS A 129 -6.66 -5.20 5.59
C CYS A 129 -5.49 -4.55 6.36
N VAL A 130 -5.08 -5.16 7.48
CA VAL A 130 -3.92 -4.72 8.27
C VAL A 130 -2.65 -4.75 7.43
N TYR A 131 -2.39 -5.86 6.73
CA TYR A 131 -1.24 -5.99 5.83
C TYR A 131 -1.32 -5.07 4.61
N THR A 132 -2.52 -4.78 4.10
CA THR A 132 -2.70 -3.78 3.06
C THR A 132 -2.24 -2.41 3.56
N ALA A 133 -2.73 -1.98 4.74
CA ALA A 133 -2.34 -0.70 5.33
C ALA A 133 -0.83 -0.65 5.63
N LYS A 134 -0.28 -1.73 6.19
CA LYS A 134 1.15 -1.87 6.47
C LYS A 134 1.99 -1.68 5.21
N ASN A 135 1.65 -2.38 4.13
CA ASN A 135 2.38 -2.28 2.87
C ASN A 135 2.25 -0.90 2.22
N ILE A 136 1.09 -0.23 2.34
CA ILE A 136 0.95 1.16 1.85
C ILE A 136 1.89 2.12 2.59
N ILE A 137 2.03 1.97 3.91
CA ILE A 137 2.82 2.87 4.75
C ILE A 137 4.33 2.55 4.69
N GLU A 138 4.70 1.27 4.74
CA GLU A 138 6.07 0.84 4.95
C GLU A 138 6.84 0.58 3.65
N ARG A 139 6.16 0.29 2.53
CA ARG A 139 6.87 0.05 1.27
C ARG A 139 7.61 1.30 0.80
N PRO A 140 8.88 1.18 0.40
CA PRO A 140 9.66 2.32 -0.06
C PRO A 140 8.97 3.05 -1.22
N GLY A 141 8.79 4.36 -1.07
CA GLY A 141 8.29 5.22 -2.14
C GLY A 141 6.79 5.08 -2.48
N LEU A 142 6.10 4.02 -2.04
CA LEU A 142 4.71 3.76 -2.39
C LEU A 142 3.79 4.88 -1.91
N LEU A 143 3.74 5.16 -0.59
CA LEU A 143 2.92 6.23 -0.05
C LEU A 143 3.18 7.58 -0.72
N ARG A 144 4.46 7.94 -0.90
CA ARG A 144 4.86 9.18 -1.56
C ARG A 144 4.36 9.25 -3.01
N SER A 145 4.40 8.14 -3.73
CA SER A 145 3.90 8.06 -5.10
C SER A 145 2.37 8.24 -5.16
N LEU A 146 1.63 7.69 -4.19
CA LEU A 146 0.18 7.85 -4.07
C LEU A 146 -0.19 9.29 -3.71
N GLU A 147 0.53 9.90 -2.76
CA GLU A 147 0.36 11.32 -2.42
C GLU A 147 0.63 12.22 -3.63
N ARG A 148 1.63 11.90 -4.46
CA ARG A 148 1.91 12.62 -5.71
C ARG A 148 0.79 12.49 -6.73
N ALA A 149 0.24 11.28 -6.92
CA ALA A 149 -0.91 11.06 -7.79
C ALA A 149 -2.16 11.79 -7.29
N ASN A 150 -2.30 11.96 -5.97
CA ASN A 150 -3.38 12.77 -5.37
C ASN A 150 -3.23 14.27 -5.70
N ASN A 151 -2.00 14.75 -5.89
CA ASN A 151 -1.69 16.17 -6.15
C ASN A 151 -1.76 16.58 -7.64
N MET A 152 -1.94 15.65 -8.58
CA MET A 152 -2.05 15.98 -10.01
C MET A 152 -3.43 16.61 -10.30
N ARG A 153 -3.45 17.95 -10.18
CA ARG A 153 -4.51 18.92 -10.52
C ARG A 153 -5.68 18.36 -11.36
N LEU A 154 -6.69 17.86 -10.67
CA LEU A 154 -8.08 18.04 -11.10
C LEU A 154 -8.48 19.47 -10.71
N LEU A 155 -8.35 20.41 -11.65
CA LEU A 155 -9.03 21.72 -11.67
C LEU A 155 -9.08 22.46 -10.32
N GLY A 156 -7.98 23.11 -9.92
CA GLY A 156 -8.00 24.12 -8.86
C GLY A 156 -8.34 23.63 -7.45
N ARG A 157 -8.38 22.32 -7.20
CA ARG A 157 -8.71 21.78 -5.86
C ARG A 157 -7.59 22.03 -4.84
N PRO A 158 -7.94 22.37 -3.59
CA PRO A 158 -6.97 22.54 -2.52
C PRO A 158 -6.24 21.23 -2.22
N ARG A 159 -4.97 21.35 -1.82
CA ARG A 159 -4.10 20.24 -1.43
C ARG A 159 -4.73 19.52 -0.23
N HIS A 160 -5.08 18.24 -0.39
CA HIS A 160 -5.54 17.42 0.73
C HIS A 160 -4.36 16.63 1.30
N GLU A 161 -3.41 17.34 1.92
CA GLU A 161 -2.30 16.71 2.64
C GLU A 161 -2.82 15.76 3.72
N GLY A 162 -2.22 14.57 3.82
CA GLY A 162 -2.67 13.56 4.78
C GLY A 162 -3.83 12.68 4.30
N TRP A 163 -4.30 12.84 3.05
CA TRP A 163 -5.42 12.09 2.49
C TRP A 163 -5.05 11.36 1.20
N LEU A 164 -5.73 10.25 0.94
CA LEU A 164 -5.76 9.54 -0.33
C LEU A 164 -7.16 9.65 -0.94
N CYS A 165 -7.25 9.78 -2.26
CA CYS A 165 -8.50 9.88 -2.99
C CYS A 165 -8.70 8.64 -3.88
N ASN A 166 -9.90 8.08 -3.89
CA ASN A 166 -10.24 6.91 -4.71
C ASN A 166 -9.89 7.10 -6.21
N LYS A 167 -10.21 8.27 -6.78
CA LYS A 167 -9.91 8.60 -8.18
C LYS A 167 -8.42 8.74 -8.48
N SER A 168 -7.65 9.18 -7.50
CA SER A 168 -6.20 9.27 -7.65
C SER A 168 -5.54 7.89 -7.57
N LEU A 169 -6.10 6.95 -6.81
CA LEU A 169 -5.64 5.56 -6.80
C LEU A 169 -5.92 4.85 -8.13
N GLU A 170 -7.12 5.04 -8.70
CA GLU A 170 -7.48 4.52 -10.03
C GLU A 170 -6.47 4.99 -11.09
N ARG A 171 -6.19 6.29 -11.13
CA ARG A 171 -5.22 6.88 -12.08
C ARG A 171 -3.79 6.41 -11.83
N TRP A 172 -3.38 6.27 -10.57
CA TRP A 172 -2.05 5.76 -10.25
C TRP A 172 -1.87 4.35 -10.81
N LEU A 173 -2.88 3.48 -10.68
CA LEU A 173 -2.85 2.14 -11.26
C LEU A 173 -2.78 2.17 -12.78
N GLU A 174 -3.59 2.99 -13.45
CA GLU A 174 -3.55 3.15 -14.91
C GLU A 174 -2.16 3.58 -15.40
N GLN A 175 -1.53 4.54 -14.72
CA GLN A 175 -0.18 5.01 -15.06
C GLN A 175 0.89 3.95 -14.80
N TYR A 176 0.76 3.22 -13.68
CA TYR A 176 1.69 2.17 -13.30
C TYR A 176 1.68 1.01 -14.29
N GLU A 177 0.50 0.54 -14.71
CA GLU A 177 0.34 -0.51 -15.72
C GLU A 177 0.90 -0.04 -17.09
N ALA A 178 0.64 1.22 -17.47
CA ALA A 178 1.19 1.79 -18.71
C ALA A 178 2.72 1.92 -18.70
N TYR A 179 3.33 2.15 -17.52
CA TYR A 179 4.78 2.19 -17.37
C TYR A 179 5.40 0.79 -17.43
N LYS A 180 4.82 -0.20 -16.75
CA LYS A 180 5.31 -1.59 -16.79
C LYS A 180 5.16 -2.26 -18.15
N ALA A 181 4.25 -1.78 -19.01
CA ALA A 181 4.10 -2.27 -20.37
C ALA A 181 5.15 -1.75 -21.36
N ARG A 182 6.03 -0.81 -20.96
CA ARG A 182 7.12 -0.24 -21.79
C ARG A 182 8.45 -0.92 -21.51
#